data_AF-A0A8T5S180-F1
#
_entry.id   AF-A0A8T5S180-F1
#
_cell.length_a   1.000
_cell.length_b   1.000
_cell.length_c   1.000
_cell.angle_alpha   90.00
_cell.angle_beta   90.00
_cell.angle_gamma   90.00
#
_symmetry.space_group_name_H-M   'P 1'
#
loop_
_entity.id
_entity.type
_entity.pdbx_description
1 polymer ?
#
loop_
_entity_poly.entity_id
_entity_poly.type
_entity_poly.pdbx_seq_one_letter_code
_entity_poly.pdbx_strand_id
1 'polypeptide(L)'
;MVGQNPISSILKSLDKNSPKFEYVLDKIIKAVVKIMNNAEELKEELIGFDDIYQTYVTDANYNYWLEVSDGKLQYEKGVNPKALFTINYNKDIIIQILKNEVSGTDAFMK
;
A
#
# COMPACT_ATOMS: atom_id res chain seq x y z
N MET A 1 4.78 10.97 26.76
CA MET A 1 4.69 11.75 25.52
C MET A 1 4.88 10.79 24.36
N VAL A 2 3.80 10.38 23.71
CA VAL A 2 3.89 9.51 22.52
C VAL A 2 4.50 10.37 21.42
N GLY A 3 5.79 10.16 21.13
CA GLY A 3 6.49 10.86 20.06
C GLY A 3 5.68 10.72 18.78
N GLN A 4 5.46 11.83 18.07
CA GLN A 4 4.75 11.81 16.79
C GLN A 4 5.40 10.78 15.88
N ASN A 5 4.75 9.63 15.68
CA ASN A 5 5.22 8.64 14.73
C ASN A 5 5.08 9.29 13.34
N PRO A 6 6.18 9.46 12.57
CA PRO A 6 6.15 10.16 11.29
C PRO A 6 5.12 9.56 10.32
N ILE A 7 4.81 8.27 10.43
CA ILE A 7 3.79 7.60 9.60
C ILE A 7 2.39 8.08 9.95
N SER A 8 2.09 8.27 11.24
CA SER A 8 0.77 8.78 11.66
C SER A 8 0.49 10.18 11.11
N SER A 9 1.52 11.01 10.98
CA SER A 9 1.39 12.35 10.40
C SER A 9 1.17 12.28 8.88
N ILE A 10 1.88 11.39 8.18
CA ILE A 10 1.71 11.19 6.73
C ILE A 10 0.32 10.61 6.43
N LEU A 11 -0.14 9.62 7.19
CA LEU A 11 -1.50 9.05 7.05
C LEU A 11 -2.60 10.10 7.25
N LYS A 12 -2.44 11.01 8.23
CA LYS A 12 -3.38 12.12 8.44
C LYS A 12 -3.41 13.12 7.28
N SER A 13 -2.32 13.24 6.53
CA SER A 13 -2.25 14.11 5.34
C SER A 13 -2.83 13.47 4.07
N LEU A 14 -3.22 12.19 4.12
CA LEU A 14 -3.84 11.50 3.00
C LEU A 14 -5.32 11.93 2.88
N ASP A 15 -5.57 12.77 1.89
CA ASP A 15 -6.88 13.34 1.55
C ASP A 15 -7.16 13.10 0.06
N LYS A 16 -8.32 12.53 -0.25
CA LYS A 16 -8.73 12.18 -1.63
C LYS A 16 -8.82 13.37 -2.59
N ASN A 17 -9.14 14.54 -2.06
CA ASN A 17 -9.30 15.77 -2.83
C ASN A 17 -7.98 16.56 -2.95
N SER A 18 -6.93 16.11 -2.27
CA SER A 18 -5.64 16.79 -2.31
C SER A 18 -4.96 16.60 -3.67
N PRO A 19 -4.42 17.67 -4.30
CA PRO A 19 -3.59 17.54 -5.50
C PRO A 19 -2.27 16.78 -5.22
N LYS A 20 -1.94 16.52 -3.94
CA LYS A 20 -0.77 15.75 -3.52
C LYS A 20 -1.09 14.31 -3.14
N PHE A 21 -2.31 13.82 -3.44
CA PHE A 21 -2.74 12.47 -3.05
C PHE A 21 -1.70 11.40 -3.41
N GLU A 22 -1.29 11.33 -4.69
CA GLU A 22 -0.33 10.33 -5.17
C GLU A 22 1.03 10.42 -4.48
N TYR A 23 1.49 11.64 -4.21
CA TYR A 23 2.74 11.89 -3.49
C TYR A 23 2.69 11.39 -2.05
N VAL A 24 1.57 11.62 -1.37
CA VAL A 24 1.37 11.14 0.01
C VAL A 24 1.24 9.62 0.03
N LEU A 25 0.46 9.05 -0.88
CA LEU A 25 0.30 7.60 -1.02
C LEU A 25 1.64 6.91 -1.29
N ASP A 26 2.44 7.41 -2.23
CA ASP A 26 3.80 6.91 -2.52
C ASP A 26 4.68 6.88 -1.26
N LYS A 27 4.64 7.94 -0.45
CA LYS A 27 5.39 7.99 0.81
C LYS A 27 4.92 6.96 1.82
N ILE A 28 3.61 6.74 1.92
CA ILE A 28 3.04 5.74 2.83
C ILE A 28 3.51 4.36 2.41
N ILE A 29 3.39 4.01 1.12
CA ILE A 29 3.79 2.69 0.61
C ILE A 29 5.28 2.46 0.85
N LYS A 30 6.14 3.44 0.54
CA LYS A 30 7.58 3.36 0.83
C LYS A 30 7.89 3.18 2.32
N ALA A 31 7.12 3.83 3.20
CA ALA A 31 7.28 3.66 4.64
C ALA A 31 6.90 2.25 5.09
N VAL A 32 5.79 1.70 4.56
CA VAL A 32 5.36 0.31 4.83
C VAL A 32 6.42 -0.68 4.35
N VAL A 33 6.88 -0.55 3.10
CA VAL A 33 7.95 -1.40 2.54
C VAL A 33 9.21 -1.37 3.40
N LYS A 34 9.62 -0.18 3.84
CA LYS A 34 10.76 -0.03 4.75
C LYS A 34 10.53 -0.74 6.08
N ILE A 35 9.33 -0.68 6.65
CA ILE A 35 9.02 -1.37 7.91
C ILE A 35 9.05 -2.88 7.71
N MET A 36 8.32 -3.40 6.72
CA MET A 36 8.22 -4.84 6.43
C MET A 36 9.61 -5.47 6.23
N ASN A 37 10.50 -4.78 5.52
CA ASN A 37 11.84 -5.30 5.25
C ASN A 37 12.82 -5.23 6.43
N ASN A 38 12.57 -4.35 7.42
CA ASN A 38 13.45 -4.15 8.57
C ASN A 38 12.97 -4.82 9.85
N ALA A 39 11.70 -5.21 9.93
CA ALA A 39 11.13 -5.91 11.08
C ALA A 39 11.13 -7.42 10.81
N GLU A 40 11.98 -8.17 11.51
CA GLU A 40 12.11 -9.61 11.33
C GLU A 40 10.80 -10.36 11.60
N GLU A 41 10.05 -9.92 12.61
CA GLU A 41 8.70 -10.42 12.93
C GLU A 41 7.70 -10.29 11.76
N LEU A 42 7.84 -9.26 10.92
CA LEU A 42 6.95 -9.05 9.77
C LEU A 42 7.38 -9.81 8.52
N LYS A 43 8.61 -10.35 8.49
CA LYS A 43 9.05 -11.20 7.38
C LYS A 43 8.31 -12.52 7.37
N GLU A 44 8.04 -13.08 8.55
CA GLU A 44 7.28 -14.34 8.69
C GLU A 44 5.88 -14.22 8.09
N GLU A 45 5.25 -13.05 8.23
CA GLU A 45 3.93 -12.73 7.64
C GLU A 45 3.93 -12.70 6.10
N LEU A 46 5.11 -12.56 5.46
CA LEU A 46 5.26 -12.55 4.01
C LEU A 46 5.60 -13.93 3.41
N ILE A 47 5.96 -14.91 4.24
CA ILE A 47 6.33 -16.25 3.76
C ILE A 47 5.10 -16.92 3.14
N GLY A 48 5.26 -17.43 1.92
CA GLY A 48 4.18 -18.11 1.19
C GLY A 48 3.31 -17.18 0.33
N PHE A 49 3.65 -15.89 0.26
CA PHE A 49 3.01 -14.90 -0.60
C PHE A 49 3.90 -14.48 -1.79
N ASP A 50 4.86 -15.31 -2.20
CA ASP A 50 5.83 -14.99 -3.27
C ASP A 50 5.13 -14.79 -4.64
N ASP A 51 4.70 -13.56 -4.92
CA ASP A 51 3.98 -13.15 -6.13
C ASP A 51 4.09 -11.63 -6.36
N ILE A 52 3.57 -11.16 -7.50
CA ILE A 52 3.49 -9.77 -7.91
C ILE A 52 2.04 -9.29 -7.84
N TYR A 53 1.79 -8.33 -6.96
CA TYR A 53 0.49 -7.72 -6.72
C TYR A 53 0.40 -6.36 -7.42
N GLN A 54 -0.15 -6.34 -8.64
CA GLN A 54 -0.42 -5.09 -9.35
C GLN A 54 -1.60 -4.37 -8.70
N THR A 55 -1.46 -3.06 -8.46
CA THR A 55 -2.53 -2.20 -7.95
C THR A 55 -2.76 -1.00 -8.86
N TYR A 56 -4.02 -0.63 -9.04
CA TYR A 56 -4.45 0.56 -9.75
C TYR A 56 -5.45 1.37 -8.94
N VAL A 57 -5.15 2.65 -8.69
CA VAL A 57 -6.09 3.60 -8.08
C VAL A 57 -6.80 4.37 -9.20
N THR A 58 -8.03 3.93 -9.49
CA THR A 58 -8.80 4.24 -10.71
C THR A 58 -9.08 5.74 -10.92
N ASP A 59 -9.39 6.46 -9.85
CA ASP A 59 -9.70 7.90 -9.80
C ASP A 59 -8.49 8.78 -9.45
N ALA A 60 -7.29 8.18 -9.44
CA ALA A 60 -6.00 8.87 -9.32
C ALA A 60 -5.08 8.62 -10.54
N ASN A 61 -5.48 7.78 -11.50
CA ASN A 61 -4.60 7.26 -12.55
C ASN A 61 -3.25 6.74 -12.01
N TYR A 62 -3.25 6.18 -10.80
CA TYR A 62 -2.03 5.84 -10.08
C TYR A 62 -1.80 4.32 -10.11
N ASN A 63 -0.76 3.90 -10.81
CA ASN A 63 -0.39 2.50 -10.98
C ASN A 63 0.89 2.19 -10.20
N TYR A 64 0.89 1.08 -9.48
CA TYR A 64 2.07 0.56 -8.80
C TYR A 64 1.94 -0.94 -8.59
N TRP A 65 3.04 -1.59 -8.27
CA TRP A 65 3.04 -3.00 -7.91
C TRP A 65 3.90 -3.25 -6.68
N LEU A 66 3.53 -4.31 -5.97
CA LEU A 66 4.31 -4.87 -4.88
C LEU A 66 4.75 -6.27 -5.30
N GLU A 67 6.01 -6.60 -5.11
CA GLU A 67 6.52 -7.95 -5.28
C GLU A 67 6.97 -8.47 -3.92
N VAL A 68 6.48 -9.65 -3.56
CA VAL A 68 6.96 -10.38 -2.40
C VAL A 68 7.90 -11.45 -2.91
N SER A 69 9.11 -11.49 -2.37
CA SER A 69 10.09 -12.52 -2.70
C SER A 69 11.01 -12.75 -1.52
N ASP A 70 11.13 -13.99 -1.08
CA ASP A 70 12.03 -14.42 0.01
C ASP A 70 11.81 -13.62 1.31
N GLY A 71 10.54 -13.37 1.67
CA GLY A 71 10.16 -12.61 2.86
C GLY A 71 10.55 -11.12 2.79
N LYS A 72 10.76 -10.58 1.59
CA LYS A 72 10.98 -9.14 1.34
C LYS A 72 9.90 -8.58 0.44
N LEU A 73 9.58 -7.32 0.66
CA LEU A 73 8.65 -6.54 -0.14
C LEU A 73 9.41 -5.55 -1.01
N GLN A 74 9.18 -5.59 -2.32
CA GLN A 74 9.62 -4.57 -3.27
C GLN A 74 8.42 -3.75 -3.73
N TYR A 75 8.65 -2.47 -4.00
CA TYR A 75 7.65 -1.55 -4.49
C TYR A 75 8.19 -0.75 -5.67
N GLU A 76 7.38 -0.64 -6.71
CA GLU A 76 7.68 0.16 -7.89
C GLU A 76 6.42 0.78 -8.47
N LYS A 77 6.59 1.92 -9.15
CA LYS A 77 5.50 2.60 -9.87
C LYS A 77 5.32 2.02 -11.26
N GLY A 78 4.10 2.13 -11.78
CA GLY A 78 3.73 1.69 -13.12
C GLY A 78 3.06 0.33 -13.15
N VAL A 79 3.14 -0.32 -14.31
CA VAL A 79 2.47 -1.58 -14.61
C VAL A 79 3.51 -2.69 -14.74
N ASN A 80 3.30 -3.80 -14.05
CA ASN A 80 4.10 -5.00 -14.20
C ASN A 80 3.35 -6.04 -15.05
N PRO A 81 3.84 -6.37 -16.26
CA PRO A 81 3.15 -7.31 -17.16
C PRO A 81 3.15 -8.77 -16.67
N LYS A 82 3.95 -9.08 -15.64
CA LYS A 82 4.01 -10.42 -15.04
C LYS A 82 2.97 -10.64 -13.93
N ALA A 83 2.31 -9.58 -13.46
CA ALA A 83 1.29 -9.72 -12.42
C ALA A 83 0.11 -10.55 -12.95
N LEU A 84 -0.29 -11.56 -12.18
CA LEU A 84 -1.38 -12.48 -12.57
C LEU A 84 -2.76 -11.82 -12.52
N PHE A 85 -2.92 -10.81 -11.66
CA PHE A 85 -4.15 -10.05 -11.50
C PHE A 85 -3.81 -8.60 -11.12
N THR A 86 -4.82 -7.72 -11.25
CA THR A 86 -4.73 -6.32 -10.84
C THR A 86 -5.83 -6.02 -9.83
N ILE A 87 -5.42 -5.47 -8.68
CA ILE A 87 -6.32 -4.98 -7.65
C ILE A 87 -6.68 -3.53 -7.98
N ASN A 88 -7.97 -3.25 -8.10
CA ASN A 88 -8.46 -1.92 -8.41
C ASN A 88 -9.10 -1.29 -7.17
N TYR A 89 -8.64 -0.10 -6.81
CA TYR A 89 -9.23 0.73 -5.76
C TYR A 89 -9.68 2.07 -6.34
N ASN A 90 -10.59 2.75 -5.66
CA ASN A 90 -10.69 4.21 -5.75
C ASN A 90 -9.97 4.84 -4.53
N LYS A 91 -9.78 6.16 -4.54
CA LYS A 91 -9.12 6.90 -3.45
C LYS A 91 -9.83 6.68 -2.11
N ASP A 92 -11.16 6.60 -2.11
CA ASP A 92 -11.94 6.40 -0.89
C ASP A 92 -11.62 5.05 -0.23
N ILE A 93 -11.65 3.95 -0.99
CA ILE A 93 -11.40 2.60 -0.46
C ILE A 93 -9.96 2.49 0.06
N ILE A 94 -8.96 2.95 -0.71
CA ILE A 94 -7.57 2.84 -0.26
C ILE A 94 -7.30 3.69 0.99
N ILE A 95 -7.95 4.85 1.15
CA ILE A 95 -7.87 5.66 2.37
C ILE A 95 -8.48 4.90 3.55
N GLN A 96 -9.68 4.33 3.39
CA GLN A 96 -10.35 3.59 4.44
C GLN A 96 -9.51 2.39 4.90
N ILE A 97 -8.90 1.66 3.96
CA ILE A 97 -8.00 0.54 4.27
C ILE A 97 -6.77 1.04 5.04
N LEU A 98 -6.09 2.09 4.57
CA LEU A 98 -4.88 2.62 5.22
C LEU A 98 -5.16 3.24 6.61
N LYS A 99 -6.39 3.68 6.85
CA LYS A 99 -6.86 4.17 8.16
C LYS A 99 -7.44 3.08 9.04
N ASN A 100 -7.44 1.83 8.59
CA ASN A 100 -8.01 0.67 9.28
C ASN A 100 -9.52 0.84 9.58
N GLU A 101 -10.24 1.54 8.70
CA GLU A 101 -11.70 1.73 8.76
C GLU A 101 -12.45 0.56 8.10
N VAL A 102 -11.81 -0.10 7.13
CA VAL A 102 -12.30 -1.32 6.47
C VAL A 102 -11.12 -2.24 6.16
N SER A 103 -11.30 -3.56 6.23
CA SER A 103 -10.27 -4.50 5.78
C SER A 103 -10.26 -4.62 4.25
N GLY A 104 -9.13 -5.03 3.68
CA GLY A 104 -9.04 -5.28 2.23
C GLY A 104 -10.03 -6.35 1.76
N THR A 105 -10.24 -7.39 2.57
CA THR A 105 -11.21 -8.46 2.29
C THR A 105 -12.65 -7.95 2.32
N ASP A 106 -13.01 -7.15 3.32
CA ASP A 106 -14.36 -6.56 3.41
C ASP A 106 -14.64 -5.60 2.26
N ALA A 107 -13.62 -4.86 1.81
CA ALA A 107 -13.73 -3.97 0.66
C ALA A 107 -13.91 -4.75 -0.65
N PHE A 108 -13.33 -5.95 -0.78
CA PHE A 108 -13.49 -6.81 -1.96
C PHE A 108 -14.85 -7.51 -2.02
N MET A 109 -15.41 -7.89 -0.87
CA MET A 109 -16.68 -8.61 -0.79
C MET A 109 -17.93 -7.74 -0.97
N LYS A 110 -17.76 -6.42 -1.07
CA LYS A 110 -18.83 -5.43 -1.29
C LYS A 110 -18.95 -5.08 -2.77
#